data_AF-A0A257GU19-F1
#
_entry.id   AF-A0A257GU19-F1
#
_cell.length_a   1.000
_cell.length_b   1.000
_cell.length_c   1.000
_cell.angle_alpha   90.00
_cell.angle_beta   90.00
_cell.angle_gamma   90.00
#
_symmetry.space_group_name_H-M   'P 1'
#
loop_
_entity.id
_entity.type
_entity.pdbx_description
1 polymer ?
#
loop_
_entity_poly.entity_id
_entity_poly.type
_entity_poly.pdbx_seq_one_letter_code
_entity_poly.pdbx_strand_id
1 'polypeptide(L)' 'MNRDDDVEVVEREACFRGFYQLDRLHLRHRLFAGGMGKLINRELFVRHDAVCVLPYDPQRDCVVLIEQFRVGA' A
#
# COMPACT_ATOMS: atom_id res chain seq x y z
N MET A 1 -4.11 7.72 -22.21
CA MET A 1 -3.01 8.21 -21.36
C MET A 1 -2.48 7.01 -20.60
N ASN A 2 -1.27 6.55 -20.93
CA ASN A 2 -0.59 5.52 -20.15
C ASN A 2 -0.23 6.13 -18.79
N ARG A 3 -0.87 5.64 -17.72
CA ARG A 3 -0.60 6.08 -16.33
C ARG A 3 0.75 5.58 -15.81
N ASP A 4 1.39 4.67 -16.52
CA ASP A 4 2.64 4.03 -16.11
C ASP A 4 3.83 5.02 -16.10
N ASP A 5 3.76 6.13 -16.83
CA ASP A 5 4.83 7.14 -16.87
C ASP A 5 4.68 8.22 -15.78
N ASP A 6 3.62 8.19 -14.95
CA ASP A 6 3.39 9.23 -13.94
C ASP A 6 4.20 9.03 -12.66
N VAL A 7 4.77 7.84 -12.46
CA VAL A 7 5.62 7.52 -11.32
C VAL A 7 6.86 6.78 -11.80
N GLU A 8 8.03 7.26 -11.38
CA GLU A 8 9.32 6.64 -11.65
C GLU A 8 9.93 6.21 -10.31
N VAL A 9 10.11 4.91 -10.11
CA VAL A 9 10.90 4.38 -8.99
C VAL A 9 12.36 4.30 -9.43
N VAL A 10 13.18 5.18 -8.89
CA VAL A 10 14.61 5.31 -9.20
C VAL A 10 15.41 4.22 -8.50
N GLU A 11 15.08 3.93 -7.24
CA GLU A 11 15.76 2.92 -6.44
C GLU A 11 14.83 2.32 -5.39
N ARG A 12 15.09 1.05 -5.06
CA ARG A 12 14.41 0.31 -3.99
C ARG A 12 15.44 -0.39 -3.13
N GLU A 13 15.59 0.08 -1.91
CA GLU A 13 16.48 -0.47 -0.90
C GLU A 13 15.68 -1.34 0.07
N ALA A 14 16.18 -2.52 0.44
CA ALA A 14 15.59 -3.30 1.52
C ALA A 14 16.23 -2.90 2.86
N CYS A 15 15.55 -2.06 3.63
CA CYS A 15 16.05 -1.53 4.90
C CYS A 15 15.94 -2.55 6.04
N PHE A 16 14.94 -3.43 5.99
CA PHE A 16 14.77 -4.50 6.97
C PHE A 16 14.15 -5.73 6.30
N ARG A 17 14.68 -6.92 6.64
CA ARG A 17 14.17 -8.22 6.17
C ARG A 17 14.08 -9.19 7.33
N GLY A 18 12.89 -9.33 7.89
CA GLY A 18 12.53 -10.33 8.90
C GLY A 18 11.20 -11.00 8.54
N PHE A 19 10.36 -11.29 9.54
CA PHE A 19 8.98 -11.74 9.27
C PHE A 19 8.20 -10.72 8.44
N TYR A 20 8.48 -9.43 8.66
CA TYR A 20 8.04 -8.33 7.80
C TYR A 20 9.22 -7.74 7.05
N GLN A 21 8.94 -7.14 5.91
CA GLN A 21 9.90 -6.42 5.10
C GLN A 21 9.57 -4.93 5.06
N LEU A 22 10.59 -4.10 5.26
CA LEU A 22 10.52 -2.65 5.09
C LEU A 22 11.50 -2.26 3.99
N ASP A 23 10.98 -1.62 2.95
CA ASP A 23 11.78 -1.09 1.87
C ASP A 23 11.80 0.44 1.91
N ARG A 24 12.87 1.04 1.42
CA ARG A 24 12.90 2.46 1.08
C ARG A 24 12.84 2.62 -0.42
N LEU A 25 11.87 3.39 -0.89
CA LEU A 25 11.72 3.79 -2.28
C LEU A 25 12.23 5.20 -2.48
N HIS A 26 13.14 5.36 -3.43
CA HIS A 26 13.51 6.64 -4.02
C HIS A 26 12.72 6.79 -5.30
N LEU A 27 11.80 7.73 -5.35
CA LEU A 27 10.88 7.88 -6.49
C LEU A 27 10.62 9.33 -6.86
N ARG A 28 10.15 9.55 -8.08
CA ARG A 28 9.64 10.82 -8.59
C ARG A 28 8.26 10.59 -9.17
N HIS A 29 7.41 11.62 -9.15
CA HIS A 29 6.10 11.53 -9.78
C HIS A 29 5.75 12.82 -10.52
N ARG A 30 4.81 12.73 -11.46
CA ARG A 30 4.25 13.86 -12.19
C ARG A 30 3.59 14.83 -11.22
N LEU A 31 3.86 16.12 -11.37
CA LEU A 31 3.17 17.17 -10.62
C LEU A 31 1.87 17.55 -11.33
N PHE A 32 0.84 17.96 -10.58
CA PHE A 32 -0.42 18.45 -11.15
C PHE A 32 -0.22 19.68 -12.05
N ALA A 33 0.78 20.50 -11.76
CA ALA A 33 1.17 21.65 -12.59
C ALA A 33 1.94 21.25 -13.87
N GLY A 34 2.08 19.95 -14.13
CA GLY A 34 2.93 19.41 -15.20
C GLY A 34 4.38 19.21 -14.76
N GLY A 35 5.13 18.45 -15.56
CA GLY A 35 6.53 18.09 -15.29
C GLY A 35 6.69 17.03 -14.18
N MET A 36 7.94 16.63 -13.95
CA MET A 36 8.32 15.67 -12.91
C MET A 36 8.77 16.38 -11.64
N GLY A 37 8.29 15.90 -10.50
CA GLY A 37 8.71 16.37 -9.18
C GLY A 37 10.18 16.06 -8.86
N LYS A 38 10.63 16.49 -7.69
CA LYS A 38 11.96 16.13 -7.15
C LYS A 38 11.99 14.67 -6.70
N LEU A 39 13.19 14.12 -6.51
CA LEU A 39 13.38 12.83 -5.85
C LEU A 39 12.86 12.89 -4.42
N ILE A 40 12.02 11.94 -4.04
CA ILE A 40 11.48 11.78 -2.70
C ILE A 40 11.72 10.37 -2.18
N ASN A 41 11.80 10.25 -0.86
CA ASN A 41 12.06 8.98 -0.18
C ASN A 41 10.79 8.53 0.56
N ARG A 42 10.43 7.25 0.47
CA ARG A 42 9.30 6.64 1.18
C ARG A 42 9.69 5.32 1.79
N GLU A 43 9.34 5.13 3.06
CA GLU A 43 9.45 3.83 3.72
C GLU A 43 8.15 3.06 3.46
N LEU A 44 8.28 1.92 2.79
CA LEU A 44 7.20 1.05 2.35
C LEU A 44 7.24 -0.24 3.18
N PHE A 45 6.17 -0.45 3.95
CA PHE A 45 5.95 -1.72 4.62
C PHE A 45 5.37 -2.74 3.63
N VAL A 46 6.17 -3.76 3.29
CA VAL A 46 5.80 -4.74 2.27
C VAL A 46 4.95 -5.83 2.92
N ARG A 47 3.69 -5.92 2.50
CA ARG A 47 2.75 -6.98 2.88
C ARG A 47 2.33 -7.76 1.63
N HIS A 48 2.03 -9.04 1.83
CA HIS A 48 1.38 -9.85 0.82
C HIS A 48 -0.10 -9.45 0.67
N ASP A 49 -0.69 -9.85 -0.45
CA ASP A 49 -2.10 -9.58 -0.74
C ASP A 49 -3.01 -10.19 0.33
N ALA A 50 -4.12 -9.51 0.60
CA ALA A 50 -5.16 -9.95 1.51
C ALA A 50 -6.52 -9.91 0.82
N VAL A 51 -7.39 -10.86 1.18
CA VAL A 51 -8.78 -10.90 0.70
C VAL A 51 -9.70 -10.55 1.87
N CYS A 52 -10.66 -9.68 1.61
CA CYS A 52 -11.71 -9.32 2.56
C CYS A 52 -13.06 -9.79 2.02
N VAL A 53 -13.91 -10.30 2.91
CA VAL A 53 -15.31 -10.64 2.64
C VAL A 53 -16.17 -9.91 3.65
N LEU A 54 -17.29 -9.36 3.21
CA LEU A 54 -18.33 -8.79 4.06
C LEU A 54 -19.54 -9.73 4.05
N PRO A 55 -19.71 -10.62 5.04
CA PRO A 55 -20.88 -11.48 5.11
C PRO A 55 -22.10 -10.65 5.53
N TYR A 56 -23.14 -10.69 4.70
CA TYR A 56 -24.40 -9.96 4.87
C TYR A 56 -25.59 -10.91 4.76
N ASP A 57 -26.54 -10.80 5.70
CA ASP A 57 -27.82 -11.49 5.66
C ASP A 57 -28.94 -10.51 5.24
N PRO A 58 -29.49 -10.63 4.02
CA PRO A 58 -30.51 -9.71 3.53
C PRO A 58 -31.88 -9.85 4.18
N GLN A 59 -32.19 -10.98 4.83
CA GLN A 59 -33.48 -11.16 5.49
C GLN A 59 -33.52 -10.46 6.85
N ARG A 60 -32.34 -10.35 7.49
CA ARG A 60 -32.19 -9.77 8.83
C ARG A 60 -31.57 -8.37 8.83
N ASP A 61 -31.16 -7.89 7.66
CA ASP A 61 -30.48 -6.62 7.47
C ASP A 61 -29.29 -6.46 8.43
N CYS A 62 -28.41 -7.46 8.46
CA CYS A 62 -27.29 -7.48 9.39
C CYS A 62 -26.01 -8.07 8.77
N VAL A 63 -24.87 -7.74 9.40
CA VAL A 63 -23.54 -8.22 8.99
C VAL A 63 -22.92 -9.11 10.06
N VAL A 64 -22.09 -10.05 9.64
CA VAL A 64 -21.29 -10.87 10.55
C VAL A 64 -19.96 -10.19 10.81
N LEU A 65 -19.63 -10.01 12.09
CA LEU A 65 -18.35 -9.48 12.53
C LEU A 65 -17.52 -10.60 13.18
N ILE A 66 -16.20 -10.47 13.09
CA ILE A 66 -15.25 -11.28 13.84
C ILE A 66 -14.58 -10.40 14.90
N GLU A 67 -14.44 -10.93 16.12
CA GLU A 67 -13.68 -10.27 17.18
C GLU A 67 -12.34 -10.98 17.35
N GLN A 68 -11.26 -10.20 17.33
CA GLN A 68 -9.92 -10.72 17.57
C GLN A 68 -9.02 -9.66 18.20
N PHE A 69 -8.23 -10.07 19.20
CA PHE A 69 -7.09 -9.26 19.65
C PHE A 69 -6.02 -9.15 18.55
N ARG A 70 -5.60 -7.92 18.25
CA ARG A 70 -4.59 -7.61 17.23
C ARG A 70 -3.48 -6.75 17.83
N VAL A 71 -2.41 -7.38 18.31
CA VAL A 71 -1.24 -6.69 18.89
C VAL A 71 -0.47 -5.82 17.88
N GLY A 72 -0.61 -6.10 16.58
CA GLY A 72 0.09 -5.41 15.50
C GLY A 72 -0.82 -4.88 14.38
N ALA A 73 -2.10 -4.65 14.70
CA ALA A 73 -2.93 -3.76 13.89
C ALA A 73 -2.48 -2.31 14.09
#